data_AF-A0A7W0ZW31-F1
#
_entry.id   AF-A0A7W0ZW31-F1
#
_cell.length_a   1.000
_cell.length_b   1.000
_cell.length_c   1.000
_cell.angle_alpha   90.00
_cell.angle_beta   90.00
_cell.angle_gamma   90.00
#
_symmetry.space_group_name_H-M   'P 1'
#
loop_
_entity.id
_entity.type
_entity.pdbx_description
1 polymer ?
#
loop_
_entity_poly.entity_id
_entity_poly.type
_entity_poly.pdbx_seq_one_letter_code
_entity_poly.pdbx_strand_id
1 'polypeptide(L)'
;MQQALTTPLLKSVVLGTLMVTAGAIYAASTDHSVTHRLVLNTTEEPGAIYLSEWKVRDVTATFDDGELRPITYTITADMFDGCRWRAVETLVPIDDKTFSYDYSETILSCVEGAVPMIKTPRIGTVTLED
;
A
#
# COMPACT_ATOMS: atom_id res chain seq x y z
N MET A 1 62.61 15.60 3.08
CA MET A 1 62.95 14.30 3.69
C MET A 1 63.84 14.56 4.89
N GLN A 2 63.34 14.41 6.11
CA GLN A 2 64.15 14.32 7.32
C GLN A 2 63.29 13.65 8.40
N GLN A 3 63.72 12.44 8.76
CA GLN A 3 63.20 11.61 9.83
C GLN A 3 63.86 12.01 11.15
N ALA A 4 63.15 11.82 12.27
CA ALA A 4 63.62 11.25 13.55
C ALA A 4 62.56 11.60 14.62
N LEU A 5 61.76 10.66 15.11
CA LEU A 5 62.03 9.54 16.03
C LEU A 5 61.86 9.92 17.51
N THR A 6 60.97 9.15 18.15
CA THR A 6 61.02 8.64 19.54
C THR A 6 60.84 9.67 20.67
N THR A 7 59.98 9.50 21.68
CA THR A 7 59.71 8.37 22.62
C THR A 7 58.61 8.88 23.61
N PRO A 8 58.14 8.18 24.66
CA PRO A 8 58.11 6.75 24.96
C PRO A 8 56.71 6.21 25.32
N LEU A 9 56.64 4.87 25.32
CA LEU A 9 55.63 4.02 25.93
C LEU A 9 55.30 4.43 27.37
N LEU A 10 54.01 4.62 27.68
CA LEU A 10 53.51 4.39 29.03
C LEU A 10 52.42 3.33 29.00
N LYS A 11 52.79 2.19 29.59
CA LYS A 11 51.94 1.07 29.95
C LYS A 11 50.98 1.53 31.04
N SER A 12 49.69 1.26 30.89
CA SER A 12 48.75 1.24 32.01
C SER A 12 47.75 0.12 31.76
N VAL A 13 48.02 -0.99 32.43
CA VAL A 13 47.09 -2.09 32.64
C VAL A 13 46.05 -1.60 33.64
N VAL A 14 44.77 -1.64 33.27
CA VAL A 14 43.68 -1.68 34.25
C VAL A 14 42.80 -2.86 33.87
N LEU A 15 42.97 -3.96 34.61
CA LEU A 15 41.93 -4.96 34.77
C LEU A 15 40.74 -4.29 35.48
N GLY A 16 39.58 -4.33 34.84
CA GLY A 16 38.33 -3.86 35.39
C GLY A 16 37.16 -4.52 34.69
N THR A 17 36.87 -5.77 35.08
CA THR A 17 35.63 -6.46 34.75
C THR A 17 34.48 -5.72 35.41
N LEU A 18 33.58 -5.14 34.61
CA LEU A 18 32.18 -4.98 35.00
C LEU A 18 31.31 -5.46 33.84
N MET A 19 30.74 -6.66 34.01
CA MET A 19 29.60 -7.07 33.22
C MET A 19 28.44 -6.15 33.58
N VAL A 20 28.03 -5.30 32.64
CA VAL A 20 26.64 -4.86 32.57
C VAL A 20 26.11 -5.40 31.26
N THR A 21 25.53 -6.59 31.33
CA THR A 21 24.50 -7.02 30.40
C THR A 21 23.36 -6.01 30.52
N ALA A 22 23.45 -4.91 29.77
CA ALA A 22 22.27 -4.15 29.42
C ALA A 22 21.46 -5.10 28.54
N GLY A 23 20.53 -5.82 29.16
CA GLY A 23 19.52 -6.56 28.47
C GLY A 23 18.85 -5.60 27.52
N ALA A 24 19.10 -5.78 26.22
CA ALA A 24 18.19 -5.28 25.21
C ALA A 24 16.89 -6.02 25.49
N ILE A 25 16.03 -5.42 26.31
CA ILE A 25 14.60 -5.66 26.24
C ILE A 25 14.24 -5.15 24.85
N TYR A 26 14.43 -6.00 23.85
CA TYR A 26 13.61 -5.95 22.68
C TYR A 26 12.21 -6.15 23.22
N ALA A 27 11.52 -5.04 23.47
CA ALA A 27 10.07 -5.05 23.38
C ALA A 27 9.83 -5.53 21.95
N ALA A 28 9.62 -6.84 21.81
CA ALA A 28 8.95 -7.37 20.65
C ALA A 28 7.58 -6.71 20.71
N SER A 29 7.43 -5.58 20.02
CA SER A 29 6.12 -5.13 19.59
C SER A 29 5.57 -6.32 18.83
N THR A 30 4.60 -7.02 19.43
CA THR A 30 3.80 -7.98 18.70
C THR A 30 3.20 -7.21 17.54
N ASP A 31 3.73 -7.45 16.36
CA ASP A 31 3.19 -6.93 15.12
C ASP A 31 1.83 -7.60 14.94
N HIS A 32 0.78 -6.90 15.35
CA HIS A 32 -0.62 -7.36 15.26
C HIS A 32 -1.22 -7.02 13.89
N SER A 33 -0.39 -7.01 12.84
CA SER A 33 -0.86 -6.84 11.48
C SER A 33 -1.56 -8.12 10.99
N VAL A 34 -2.78 -7.96 10.48
CA VAL A 34 -3.54 -9.04 9.85
C VAL A 34 -3.79 -8.69 8.41
N THR A 35 -3.53 -9.64 7.51
CA THR A 35 -3.79 -9.48 6.07
C THR A 35 -5.10 -10.17 5.73
N HIS A 36 -6.02 -9.43 5.12
CA HIS A 36 -7.31 -9.93 4.68
C HIS A 36 -7.40 -9.90 3.16
N ARG A 37 -8.19 -10.83 2.61
CA ARG A 37 -8.68 -10.74 1.24
C ARG A 37 -9.85 -9.75 1.19
N LEU A 38 -9.85 -8.87 0.20
CA LEU A 38 -10.92 -7.91 -0.04
C LEU A 38 -11.84 -8.42 -1.14
N VAL A 39 -13.09 -8.70 -0.79
CA VAL A 39 -14.11 -9.17 -1.74
C VAL A 39 -15.04 -8.03 -2.11
N LEU A 40 -15.07 -7.70 -3.39
CA LEU A 40 -15.91 -6.64 -3.94
C LEU A 40 -17.31 -7.16 -4.29
N ASN A 41 -18.32 -6.47 -3.80
CA ASN A 41 -19.72 -6.64 -4.18
C ASN A 41 -20.24 -5.34 -4.80
N THR A 42 -20.34 -5.33 -6.13
CA THR A 42 -20.86 -4.20 -6.91
C THR A 42 -21.63 -4.71 -8.11
N THR A 43 -22.44 -3.84 -8.72
CA THR A 43 -23.07 -4.15 -10.01
C THR A 43 -22.01 -4.17 -11.11
N GLU A 44 -22.03 -5.20 -11.95
CA GLU A 44 -21.25 -5.24 -13.19
C GLU A 44 -22.13 -4.86 -14.38
N GLU A 45 -21.63 -3.96 -15.23
CA GLU A 45 -22.29 -3.57 -16.46
C GLU A 45 -21.57 -4.18 -17.67
N PRO A 46 -22.23 -5.01 -18.49
CA PRO A 46 -21.64 -5.56 -19.71
C PRO A 46 -21.28 -4.46 -20.73
N GLY A 47 -20.13 -4.57 -21.38
CA GLY A 47 -19.69 -3.62 -22.41
C GLY A 47 -19.08 -2.31 -21.88
N ALA A 48 -18.94 -2.20 -20.57
CA ALA A 48 -18.34 -1.09 -19.86
C ALA A 48 -16.80 -1.17 -19.79
N ILE A 49 -16.13 -0.03 -19.69
CA ILE A 49 -14.76 0.02 -19.16
C ILE A 49 -14.80 -0.18 -17.64
N TYR A 50 -13.84 -0.95 -17.13
CA TYR A 50 -13.68 -1.13 -15.69
C TYR A 50 -12.20 -1.36 -15.34
N LEU A 51 -11.52 -0.26 -15.08
CA LEU A 51 -10.12 -0.18 -14.68
C LEU A 51 -10.02 -0.32 -13.16
N SER A 52 -10.17 -1.56 -12.70
CA SER A 52 -10.19 -1.92 -11.29
C SER A 52 -9.14 -2.98 -10.97
N GLU A 53 -8.52 -2.88 -9.80
CA GLU A 53 -7.59 -3.91 -9.30
C GLU A 53 -8.26 -5.29 -9.23
N TRP A 54 -9.57 -5.34 -8.89
CA TRP A 54 -10.36 -6.58 -8.80
C TRP A 54 -10.58 -7.29 -10.14
N LYS A 55 -10.34 -6.63 -11.29
CA LYS A 55 -10.38 -7.31 -12.60
C LYS A 55 -9.07 -8.00 -12.95
N VAL A 56 -7.98 -7.64 -12.28
CA VAL A 56 -6.64 -8.12 -12.62
C VAL A 56 -6.18 -9.21 -11.66
N ARG A 57 -6.54 -9.10 -10.38
CA ARG A 57 -6.06 -9.99 -9.32
C ARG A 57 -6.97 -9.98 -8.10
N ASP A 58 -6.74 -10.94 -7.21
CA ASP A 58 -7.22 -10.86 -5.84
C ASP A 58 -6.58 -9.65 -5.15
N VAL A 59 -7.42 -8.86 -4.48
CA VAL A 59 -6.98 -7.68 -3.73
C VAL A 59 -6.86 -8.07 -2.25
N THR A 60 -5.73 -7.73 -1.64
CA THR A 60 -5.48 -7.92 -0.21
C THR A 60 -5.07 -6.62 0.43
N ALA A 61 -5.36 -6.47 1.72
CA ALA A 61 -4.91 -5.35 2.53
C ALA A 61 -4.50 -5.83 3.92
N THR A 62 -3.46 -5.19 4.46
CA THR A 62 -2.93 -5.45 5.80
C THR A 62 -3.33 -4.30 6.71
N PHE A 63 -3.93 -4.62 7.85
CA PHE A 63 -4.36 -3.64 8.85
C PHE A 63 -3.63 -3.89 10.17
N ASP A 64 -3.07 -2.82 10.72
CA ASP A 64 -2.40 -2.83 12.03
C ASP A 64 -3.46 -2.75 13.13
N ASP A 65 -3.35 -3.62 14.13
CA ASP A 65 -4.25 -3.66 15.30
C ASP A 65 -5.74 -3.82 14.94
N GLY A 66 -6.05 -4.34 13.75
CA GLY A 66 -7.42 -4.48 13.23
C GLY A 66 -8.12 -3.16 12.91
N GLU A 67 -7.40 -2.03 12.89
CA GLU A 67 -7.99 -0.73 12.58
C GLU A 67 -8.17 -0.56 11.06
N LEU A 68 -9.42 -0.55 10.59
CA LEU A 68 -9.72 -0.24 9.20
C LEU A 68 -9.53 1.26 8.92
N ARG A 69 -8.79 1.58 7.86
CA ARG A 69 -8.55 2.95 7.39
C ARG A 69 -9.04 3.11 5.95
N PRO A 70 -9.46 4.31 5.52
CA PRO A 70 -9.81 4.54 4.14
C PRO A 70 -8.68 4.18 3.17
N ILE A 71 -9.02 3.53 2.07
CA ILE A 71 -8.06 3.12 1.02
C ILE A 71 -8.46 3.80 -0.28
N THR A 72 -7.47 4.25 -1.06
CA THR A 72 -7.70 4.79 -2.39
C THR A 72 -6.74 4.15 -3.38
N TYR A 73 -7.29 3.53 -4.42
CA TYR A 73 -6.53 3.04 -5.55
C TYR A 73 -6.71 4.01 -6.73
N THR A 74 -5.66 4.22 -7.49
CA THR A 74 -5.71 5.05 -8.70
C THR A 74 -4.97 4.33 -9.81
N ILE A 75 -5.69 4.03 -10.88
CA ILE A 75 -5.16 3.42 -12.09
C ILE A 75 -5.18 4.47 -13.20
N THR A 76 -4.12 4.53 -14.00
CA THR A 76 -4.10 5.33 -15.23
C THR A 76 -3.63 4.45 -16.36
N ALA A 77 -4.41 4.37 -17.44
CA ALA A 77 -4.14 3.47 -18.56
C ALA A 77 -4.52 4.12 -19.89
N ASP A 78 -3.76 3.79 -20.94
CA ASP A 78 -4.17 4.04 -22.33
C ASP A 78 -5.05 2.88 -22.79
N MET A 79 -6.26 3.18 -23.24
CA MET A 79 -7.27 2.20 -23.60
C MET A 79 -7.34 2.00 -25.11
N PHE A 80 -7.89 0.87 -25.53
CA PHE A 80 -8.01 0.52 -26.96
C PHE A 80 -8.94 1.46 -27.75
N ASP A 81 -9.71 2.31 -27.07
CA ASP A 81 -10.51 3.38 -27.68
C ASP A 81 -9.69 4.61 -28.10
N GLY A 82 -8.37 4.61 -27.85
CA GLY A 82 -7.47 5.70 -28.17
C GLY A 82 -7.46 6.82 -27.13
N CYS A 83 -8.10 6.62 -25.98
CA CYS A 83 -8.12 7.56 -24.87
C CYS A 83 -7.25 7.09 -23.71
N ARG A 84 -6.68 8.05 -22.99
CA ARG A 84 -6.02 7.86 -21.70
C ARG A 84 -7.03 8.10 -20.59
N TRP A 85 -7.20 7.11 -19.74
CA TRP A 85 -8.18 7.10 -18.66
C TRP A 85 -7.50 7.11 -17.30
N ARG A 86 -8.13 7.76 -16.32
CA ARG A 86 -7.85 7.62 -14.90
C ARG A 86 -9.07 7.04 -14.22
N ALA A 87 -8.89 5.95 -13.49
CA ALA A 87 -9.88 5.38 -12.60
C ALA A 87 -9.45 5.56 -11.15
N VAL A 88 -10.42 5.83 -10.28
CA VAL A 88 -10.23 6.01 -8.85
C VAL A 88 -11.22 5.10 -8.13
N GLU A 89 -10.69 4.26 -7.23
CA GLU A 89 -11.47 3.41 -6.32
C GLU A 89 -11.25 3.89 -4.90
N THR A 90 -12.33 4.16 -4.17
CA THR A 90 -12.26 4.55 -2.76
C THR A 90 -13.00 3.55 -1.89
N LEU A 91 -12.35 3.14 -0.81
CA LEU A 91 -12.90 2.31 0.25
C LEU A 91 -12.99 3.16 1.51
N VAL A 92 -14.18 3.29 2.09
CA VAL A 92 -14.38 3.98 3.37
C VAL A 92 -14.95 2.99 4.37
N PRO A 93 -14.30 2.75 5.53
CA PRO A 93 -14.81 1.83 6.53
C PRO A 93 -16.22 2.23 6.98
N ILE A 94 -17.13 1.27 7.05
CA ILE A 94 -18.49 1.48 7.58
C ILE A 94 -18.75 0.64 8.84
N ASP A 95 -18.01 -0.44 9.02
CA ASP A 95 -17.95 -1.26 10.25
C ASP A 95 -16.57 -1.95 10.36
N ASP A 96 -16.45 -2.98 11.20
CA ASP A 96 -15.19 -3.69 11.49
C ASP A 96 -14.74 -4.66 10.39
N LYS A 97 -15.60 -4.94 9.40
CA LYS A 97 -15.31 -5.90 8.31
C LYS A 97 -15.76 -5.44 6.93
N THR A 98 -16.26 -4.22 6.81
CA THR A 98 -16.90 -3.74 5.59
C THR A 98 -16.47 -2.32 5.27
N PHE A 99 -16.22 -2.08 3.98
CA PHE A 99 -16.07 -0.76 3.40
C PHE A 99 -17.26 -0.45 2.48
N SER A 100 -17.67 0.82 2.46
CA SER A 100 -18.38 1.35 1.29
C SER A 100 -17.38 1.54 0.15
N TYR A 101 -17.79 1.13 -1.06
CA TYR A 101 -16.99 1.23 -2.28
C TYR A 101 -17.57 2.29 -3.21
N ASP A 102 -16.72 3.17 -3.73
CA ASP A 102 -17.03 4.10 -4.80
C ASP A 102 -15.95 4.05 -5.89
N TYR A 103 -16.40 3.98 -7.13
CA TYR A 103 -15.57 3.95 -8.33
C TYR A 103 -15.97 5.05 -9.29
N SER A 104 -14.96 5.76 -9.80
CA SER A 104 -15.15 6.80 -10.81
C SER A 104 -14.05 6.81 -11.85
N GLU A 105 -14.40 7.31 -13.05
CA GLU A 105 -13.51 7.36 -14.21
C GLU A 105 -13.49 8.74 -14.85
N THR A 106 -12.30 9.15 -15.25
CA THR A 106 -12.05 10.41 -15.95
C THR A 106 -11.18 10.16 -17.18
N ILE A 107 -11.64 10.65 -18.34
CA ILE A 107 -10.82 10.73 -19.54
C ILE A 107 -9.83 11.87 -19.32
N LEU A 108 -8.54 11.58 -19.42
CA LEU A 108 -7.46 12.56 -19.28
C LEU A 108 -7.12 13.21 -20.63
N SER A 109 -7.08 12.41 -21.69
CA SER A 109 -6.77 12.85 -23.05
C SER A 109 -7.25 11.80 -24.06
N CYS A 110 -7.40 12.18 -25.33
CA CYS A 110 -7.68 11.26 -26.43
C CYS A 110 -6.88 11.64 -27.67
N VAL A 111 -6.55 10.66 -28.50
CA VAL A 111 -6.02 10.92 -29.85
C VAL A 111 -7.11 11.50 -30.75
N GLU A 112 -6.72 12.18 -31.84
CA GLU A 112 -7.66 12.75 -32.79
C GLU A 112 -8.54 11.65 -33.42
N GLY A 113 -9.86 11.90 -33.46
CA GLY A 113 -10.84 10.95 -34.01
C GLY A 113 -11.20 9.77 -33.11
N ALA A 114 -10.67 9.70 -31.89
CA ALA A 114 -11.04 8.67 -30.91
C ALA A 114 -12.54 8.72 -30.56
N VAL A 115 -13.14 7.56 -30.33
CA VAL A 115 -14.52 7.40 -29.85
C VAL A 115 -14.45 6.76 -28.47
N PRO A 116 -14.56 7.53 -27.37
CA PRO A 116 -14.37 7.00 -26.03
C PRO A 116 -15.38 5.92 -25.67
N MET A 117 -14.94 4.95 -24.86
CA MET A 117 -15.84 4.01 -24.19
C MET A 117 -16.80 4.74 -23.23
N ILE A 118 -17.88 4.04 -22.85
CA ILE A 118 -18.87 4.55 -21.89
C ILE A 118 -18.31 4.42 -20.47
N LYS A 119 -18.25 5.54 -19.74
CA LYS A 119 -17.94 5.58 -18.30
C LYS A 119 -18.91 4.71 -17.51
N THR A 120 -18.42 3.96 -16.53
CA THR A 120 -19.27 3.23 -15.59
C THR A 120 -18.91 3.50 -14.15
N PRO A 121 -19.35 4.63 -13.57
CA PRO A 121 -19.23 4.83 -12.13
C PRO A 121 -19.99 3.71 -11.39
N ARG A 122 -19.43 3.23 -10.29
CA ARG A 122 -20.00 2.13 -9.51
C ARG A 122 -19.97 2.44 -8.03
N ILE A 123 -20.98 1.95 -7.34
CA ILE A 123 -21.08 2.01 -5.88
C ILE A 123 -21.38 0.59 -5.41
N GLY A 124 -20.78 0.20 -4.29
CA GLY A 124 -20.97 -1.14 -3.73
C GLY A 124 -20.42 -1.25 -2.32
N THR A 125 -20.08 -2.47 -1.94
CA THR A 125 -19.40 -2.76 -0.67
C THR A 125 -18.19 -3.66 -0.92
N VAL A 126 -17.21 -3.57 -0.03
CA VAL A 126 -16.09 -4.51 0.03
C VAL A 126 -16.05 -5.13 1.42
N THR A 127 -15.98 -6.46 1.48
CA THR A 127 -15.91 -7.21 2.74
C THR A 127 -14.54 -7.86 2.94
N LEU A 128 -14.09 -7.94 4.19
CA LEU A 128 -12.89 -8.67 4.57
C LEU A 128 -13.19 -10.17 4.69
N GLU A 129 -12.31 -10.99 4.11
CA GLU A 129 -12.26 -12.44 4.31
C GLU A 129 -10.88 -12.87 4.84
N ASP A 130 -10.89 -13.89 5.69
CA ASP A 130 -9.71 -14.48 6.35
C ASP A 130 -9.08 -15.62 5.53
#